data_AF-A0A965MST1-F1
#
_entry.id   AF-A0A965MST1-F1
#
_cell.length_a   1.000
_cell.length_b   1.000
_cell.length_c   1.000
_cell.angle_alpha   90.00
_cell.angle_beta   90.00
_cell.angle_gamma   90.00
#
_symmetry.space_group_name_H-M   'P 1'
#
loop_
_entity.id
_entity.type
_entity.pdbx_description
1 polymer ?
#
loop_
_entity_poly.entity_id
_entity_poly.type
_entity_poly.pdbx_seq_one_letter_code
_entity_poly.pdbx_strand_id
1 'polypeptide(L)'
;GAITLAGATRINSDADLLTLSGGISGTQNLTIGGAGNTTISSAIATSTGTLTKDGAGTLILSANNTYTGNTTVSLGVINIQHDNGLGTTANGTIVSSGAALQLQGGITIGAEALSLNGTGVSTDGTLRNISGSNTYGGAITLAGATRINSDAGLLTLSGAIGGNTQNLTIGGAGNTTISSAIATSTGTLTKDGAGTLILSANNTYTGATAVGTSGGANAGTLQLSGLGKISTAATSIFGGTLDLNGTNQSITTLSLGGGASGSTAAVTTGSGTLALGGTVTFSATNNANGASISGNLDLGAATRTFTIGDSSAATSDLSISAVISNGNLTKSGAGTLTLSGVNTYTGTTTVSAGNLTLTGGSAISDGGAVTLTNAAGAILHVAQSETIGSLSGGGASGGDISIASGQTLTVNQTAAGTFSGIISGSGGLAKYGSFILTLSNANNYTGGTLISQGSINLGANEGLGNGFLTMGDANFASNVGLNLQGRNQTITGFSMVTTGYSATIQGWATGAPPH
;
A
#
# COMPACT_ATOMS: atom_id res chain seq x y z
N GLY A 1 -37.86 -22.56 36.13
CA GLY A 1 -39.29 -22.38 35.78
C GLY A 1 -39.44 -21.09 34.99
N ALA A 2 -40.61 -20.85 34.39
CA ALA A 2 -40.89 -19.59 33.70
C ALA A 2 -40.89 -18.40 34.68
N ILE A 3 -40.52 -17.21 34.20
CA ILE A 3 -40.52 -15.96 34.96
C ILE A 3 -41.51 -15.00 34.28
N THR A 4 -42.45 -14.43 35.05
CA THR A 4 -43.33 -13.36 34.57
C THR A 4 -43.02 -12.08 35.32
N LEU A 5 -42.65 -11.03 34.59
CA LEU A 5 -42.25 -9.75 35.15
C LEU A 5 -43.48 -8.93 35.55
N ALA A 6 -43.73 -8.80 36.84
CA ALA A 6 -44.79 -7.95 37.39
C ALA A 6 -44.38 -6.46 37.51
N GLY A 7 -43.08 -6.18 37.39
CA GLY A 7 -42.49 -4.85 37.45
C GLY A 7 -41.13 -4.83 36.73
N ALA A 8 -40.49 -3.65 36.68
CA ALA A 8 -39.11 -3.57 36.22
C ALA A 8 -38.25 -4.50 37.09
N THR A 9 -37.55 -5.44 36.46
CA THR A 9 -36.92 -6.55 37.17
C THR A 9 -35.43 -6.60 36.87
N ARG A 10 -34.64 -6.79 37.92
CA ARG A 10 -33.21 -7.07 37.82
C ARG A 10 -32.94 -8.53 38.14
N ILE A 11 -32.18 -9.21 37.29
CA ILE A 11 -31.61 -10.52 37.55
C ILE A 11 -30.08 -10.37 37.55
N ASN A 12 -29.43 -10.87 38.59
CA ASN A 12 -28.01 -10.63 38.84
C ASN A 12 -27.29 -11.95 39.09
N SER A 13 -26.12 -12.14 38.48
CA SER A 13 -25.18 -13.20 38.86
C SER A 13 -23.91 -12.52 39.39
N ASP A 14 -23.73 -12.46 40.71
CA ASP A 14 -22.58 -11.76 41.31
C ASP A 14 -21.28 -12.55 41.22
N ALA A 15 -21.37 -13.88 41.18
CA ALA A 15 -20.29 -14.81 40.93
C ALA A 15 -20.81 -16.01 40.14
N ASP A 16 -19.91 -16.76 39.49
CA ASP A 16 -20.22 -18.00 38.74
C ASP A 16 -21.26 -17.83 37.61
N LEU A 17 -21.80 -18.96 37.14
CA LEU A 17 -22.76 -19.03 36.03
C LEU A 17 -24.20 -19.18 36.57
N LEU A 18 -25.08 -18.24 36.25
CA LEU A 18 -26.53 -18.38 36.39
C LEU A 18 -27.15 -18.92 35.09
N THR A 19 -27.95 -19.97 35.17
CA THR A 19 -28.70 -20.49 34.01
C THR A 19 -30.21 -20.35 34.22
N LEU A 20 -30.87 -19.66 33.30
CA LEU A 20 -32.32 -19.53 33.23
C LEU A 20 -32.85 -20.34 32.05
N SER A 21 -33.48 -21.47 32.36
CA SER A 21 -34.01 -22.40 31.37
C SER A 21 -35.50 -22.22 31.07
N GLY A 22 -36.22 -21.42 31.85
CA GLY A 22 -37.62 -21.08 31.59
C GLY A 22 -37.75 -19.74 30.88
N GLY A 23 -38.80 -19.58 30.06
CA GLY A 23 -39.07 -18.33 29.35
C GLY A 23 -39.35 -17.16 30.30
N ILE A 24 -39.02 -15.95 29.85
CA ILE A 24 -39.27 -14.70 30.57
C ILE A 24 -40.36 -13.93 29.81
N SER A 25 -41.43 -13.51 30.50
CA SER A 25 -42.61 -12.89 29.89
C SER A 25 -43.06 -11.63 30.64
N GLY A 26 -43.87 -10.78 30.01
CA GLY A 26 -44.45 -9.58 30.64
C GLY A 26 -44.50 -8.40 29.68
N THR A 27 -44.57 -7.18 30.22
CA THR A 27 -44.48 -5.90 29.47
C THR A 27 -43.40 -4.98 30.01
N GLN A 28 -42.64 -5.44 31.01
CA GLN A 28 -41.77 -4.63 31.84
C GLN A 28 -40.30 -4.77 31.42
N ASN A 29 -39.49 -3.80 31.84
CA ASN A 29 -38.06 -3.79 31.55
C ASN A 29 -37.32 -4.87 32.34
N LEU A 30 -36.34 -5.50 31.68
CA LEU A 30 -35.47 -6.52 32.24
C LEU A 30 -34.03 -6.01 32.25
N THR A 31 -33.40 -6.00 33.42
CA THR A 31 -31.97 -5.77 33.56
C THR A 31 -31.26 -7.06 33.96
N ILE A 32 -30.28 -7.48 33.17
CA ILE A 32 -29.35 -8.55 33.54
C ILE A 32 -28.03 -7.93 33.97
N GLY A 33 -27.50 -8.37 35.11
CA GLY A 33 -26.32 -7.78 35.71
C GLY A 33 -25.35 -8.76 36.35
N GLY A 34 -24.30 -8.17 36.94
CA GLY A 34 -23.37 -8.85 37.84
C GLY A 34 -22.02 -9.17 37.19
N ALA A 35 -21.08 -9.67 37.99
CA ALA A 35 -19.75 -10.06 37.51
C ALA A 35 -19.71 -11.49 36.95
N GLY A 36 -20.63 -12.36 37.39
CA GLY A 36 -20.83 -13.69 36.88
C GLY A 36 -21.56 -13.72 35.53
N ASN A 37 -21.45 -14.84 34.84
CA ASN A 37 -22.12 -15.04 33.55
C ASN A 37 -23.58 -15.44 33.76
N THR A 38 -24.47 -15.06 32.83
CA THR A 38 -25.87 -15.49 32.82
C THR A 38 -26.19 -16.11 31.47
N THR A 39 -26.78 -17.30 31.45
CA THR A 39 -27.31 -17.95 30.24
C THR A 39 -28.82 -17.96 30.29
N ILE A 40 -29.47 -17.46 29.24
CA ILE A 40 -30.92 -17.56 29.04
C ILE A 40 -31.16 -18.38 27.78
N SER A 41 -31.65 -19.60 27.97
CA SER A 41 -31.85 -20.58 26.89
C SER A 41 -33.30 -20.68 26.40
N SER A 42 -34.19 -19.86 26.95
CA SER A 42 -35.60 -19.74 26.54
C SER A 42 -35.92 -18.31 26.14
N ALA A 43 -37.01 -18.13 25.40
CA ALA A 43 -37.41 -16.83 24.86
C ALA A 43 -37.64 -15.77 25.97
N ILE A 44 -37.15 -14.56 25.71
CA ILE A 44 -37.56 -13.32 26.35
C ILE A 44 -38.70 -12.72 25.51
N ALA A 45 -39.90 -12.69 26.07
CA ALA A 45 -41.14 -12.28 25.44
C ALA A 45 -41.83 -11.19 26.29
N THR A 46 -41.10 -10.11 26.57
CA THR A 46 -41.55 -8.97 27.40
C THR A 46 -42.34 -7.93 26.60
N SER A 47 -42.87 -8.27 25.42
CA SER A 47 -43.56 -7.34 24.52
C SER A 47 -42.76 -6.04 24.34
N THR A 48 -43.23 -4.90 24.83
CA THR A 48 -42.54 -3.59 24.71
C THR A 48 -41.39 -3.36 25.70
N GLY A 49 -41.17 -4.25 26.67
CA GLY A 49 -40.13 -4.10 27.68
C GLY A 49 -38.72 -4.10 27.08
N THR A 50 -37.82 -3.29 27.64
CA THR A 50 -36.42 -3.23 27.20
C THR A 50 -35.56 -4.32 27.84
N LEU A 51 -34.44 -4.66 27.21
CA LEU A 51 -33.39 -5.49 27.77
C LEU A 51 -32.14 -4.64 28.05
N THR A 52 -31.70 -4.56 29.30
CA THR A 52 -30.45 -3.89 29.67
C THR A 52 -29.45 -4.89 30.22
N LYS A 53 -28.24 -4.93 29.68
CA LYS A 53 -27.10 -5.65 30.24
C LYS A 53 -26.15 -4.67 30.92
N ASP A 54 -25.96 -4.86 32.23
CA ASP A 54 -24.96 -4.17 33.03
C ASP A 54 -24.05 -5.17 33.77
N GLY A 55 -23.10 -4.68 34.56
CA GLY A 55 -22.11 -5.53 35.22
C GLY A 55 -21.07 -6.13 34.25
N ALA A 56 -20.00 -6.69 34.80
CA ALA A 56 -18.84 -7.14 34.01
C ALA A 56 -19.06 -8.48 33.28
N GLY A 57 -20.02 -9.30 33.71
CA GLY A 57 -20.23 -10.65 33.18
C GLY A 57 -20.76 -10.69 31.73
N THR A 58 -20.90 -11.91 31.20
CA THR A 58 -21.48 -12.17 29.88
C THR A 58 -22.92 -12.67 30.01
N LEU A 59 -23.85 -12.06 29.28
CA LEU A 59 -25.19 -12.59 29.05
C LEU A 59 -25.22 -13.38 27.74
N ILE A 60 -25.55 -14.67 27.80
CA ILE A 60 -25.67 -15.55 26.64
C ILE A 60 -27.16 -15.73 26.31
N LEU A 61 -27.54 -15.40 25.07
CA LEU A 61 -28.90 -15.52 24.53
C LEU A 61 -28.90 -16.48 23.34
N SER A 62 -29.50 -17.66 23.51
CA SER A 62 -29.54 -18.70 22.49
C SER A 62 -30.94 -19.01 21.93
N ALA A 63 -31.95 -18.29 22.40
CA ALA A 63 -33.34 -18.48 22.00
C ALA A 63 -33.84 -17.41 21.03
N ASN A 64 -34.97 -17.71 20.39
CA ASN A 64 -35.77 -16.74 19.64
C ASN A 64 -36.47 -15.76 20.59
N ASN A 65 -35.95 -14.54 20.72
CA ASN A 65 -36.56 -13.51 21.55
C ASN A 65 -37.56 -12.67 20.75
N THR A 66 -38.65 -12.22 21.40
CA THR A 66 -39.78 -11.55 20.71
C THR A 66 -40.14 -10.19 21.31
N TYR A 67 -39.32 -9.67 22.21
CA TYR A 67 -39.52 -8.31 22.73
C TYR A 67 -39.23 -7.26 21.63
N THR A 68 -39.89 -6.13 21.72
CA THR A 68 -39.81 -5.01 20.78
C THR A 68 -39.09 -3.81 21.36
N GLY A 69 -38.92 -3.73 22.68
CA GLY A 69 -38.13 -2.69 23.33
C GLY A 69 -36.65 -2.75 22.94
N ASN A 70 -35.91 -1.68 23.23
CA ASN A 70 -34.49 -1.61 22.91
C ASN A 70 -33.68 -2.68 23.66
N THR A 71 -32.54 -3.05 23.09
CA THR A 71 -31.47 -3.74 23.81
C THR A 71 -30.35 -2.77 24.13
N THR A 72 -29.92 -2.66 25.38
CA THR A 72 -28.81 -1.79 25.79
C THR A 72 -27.72 -2.61 26.48
N VAL A 73 -26.49 -2.57 25.97
CA VAL A 73 -25.30 -3.10 26.62
C VAL A 73 -24.56 -1.93 27.26
N SER A 74 -24.82 -1.71 28.54
CA SER A 74 -24.21 -0.64 29.34
C SER A 74 -22.82 -1.03 29.85
N LEU A 75 -22.63 -2.31 30.19
CA LEU A 75 -21.34 -2.85 30.65
C LEU A 75 -21.27 -4.37 30.38
N GLY A 76 -20.06 -4.90 30.24
CA GLY A 76 -19.81 -6.31 30.01
C GLY A 76 -20.20 -6.74 28.59
N VAL A 77 -20.74 -7.95 28.47
CA VAL A 77 -20.96 -8.59 27.16
C VAL A 77 -22.39 -9.13 27.02
N ILE A 78 -22.99 -8.96 25.85
CA ILE A 78 -24.06 -9.85 25.37
C ILE A 78 -23.49 -10.73 24.26
N ASN A 79 -23.64 -12.05 24.37
CA ASN A 79 -23.32 -13.03 23.35
C ASN A 79 -24.62 -13.64 22.81
N ILE A 80 -24.90 -13.43 21.52
CA ILE A 80 -26.10 -13.94 20.87
C ILE A 80 -25.76 -15.11 19.94
N GLN A 81 -26.61 -16.14 19.99
CA GLN A 81 -26.45 -17.41 19.27
C GLN A 81 -27.69 -17.77 18.44
N HIS A 82 -28.58 -16.80 18.23
CA HIS A 82 -29.79 -16.96 17.42
C HIS A 82 -30.09 -15.67 16.64
N ASP A 83 -30.70 -15.79 15.46
CA ASP A 83 -31.02 -14.68 14.54
C ASP A 83 -31.82 -13.55 15.21
N ASN A 84 -32.79 -13.92 16.03
CA ASN A 84 -33.61 -13.00 16.84
C ASN A 84 -33.12 -12.89 18.30
N GLY A 85 -31.83 -13.07 18.56
CA GLY A 85 -31.26 -13.01 19.91
C GLY A 85 -31.47 -11.65 20.59
N LEU A 86 -31.63 -10.57 19.81
CA LEU A 86 -31.83 -9.20 20.31
C LEU A 86 -33.30 -8.75 20.30
N GLY A 87 -34.24 -9.67 20.08
CA GLY A 87 -35.66 -9.35 19.90
C GLY A 87 -36.01 -9.02 18.46
N THR A 88 -37.09 -8.24 18.27
CA THR A 88 -37.52 -7.75 16.95
C THR A 88 -36.69 -6.54 16.51
N THR A 89 -36.77 -6.16 15.23
CA THR A 89 -36.01 -5.03 14.67
C THR A 89 -36.61 -3.64 14.96
N ALA A 90 -37.44 -3.49 15.99
CA ALA A 90 -38.30 -2.31 16.16
C ALA A 90 -37.60 -1.10 16.78
N ASN A 91 -36.73 -1.29 17.78
CA ASN A 91 -36.15 -0.19 18.58
C ASN A 91 -34.62 -0.21 18.69
N GLY A 92 -33.92 -1.18 18.07
CA GLY A 92 -32.48 -1.16 17.96
C GLY A 92 -31.72 -1.62 19.21
N THR A 93 -30.41 -1.77 19.01
CA THR A 93 -29.44 -2.18 20.01
C THR A 93 -28.38 -1.10 20.21
N ILE A 94 -28.06 -0.79 21.47
CA ILE A 94 -27.07 0.23 21.85
C ILE A 94 -25.94 -0.44 22.63
N VAL A 95 -24.70 -0.28 22.19
CA VAL A 95 -23.51 -0.77 22.89
C VAL A 95 -22.68 0.42 23.37
N SER A 96 -22.59 0.57 24.70
CA SER A 96 -21.84 1.64 25.35
C SER A 96 -20.33 1.44 25.28
N SER A 97 -19.58 2.51 25.50
CA SER A 97 -18.11 2.43 25.60
C SER A 97 -17.67 1.47 26.70
N GLY A 98 -16.76 0.56 26.36
CA GLY A 98 -16.28 -0.49 27.25
C GLY A 98 -17.16 -1.74 27.32
N ALA A 99 -18.26 -1.81 26.56
CA ALA A 99 -19.13 -2.99 26.45
C ALA A 99 -19.01 -3.67 25.08
N ALA A 100 -19.49 -4.91 24.95
CA ALA A 100 -19.46 -5.63 23.68
C ALA A 100 -20.74 -6.43 23.37
N LEU A 101 -21.09 -6.46 22.09
CA LEU A 101 -22.02 -7.42 21.49
C LEU A 101 -21.21 -8.46 20.72
N GLN A 102 -21.45 -9.73 21.00
CA GLN A 102 -20.79 -10.88 20.39
C GLN A 102 -21.78 -11.70 19.56
N LEU A 103 -21.41 -12.02 18.33
CA LEU A 103 -22.16 -12.91 17.42
C LEU A 103 -21.46 -14.28 17.35
N GLN A 104 -22.23 -15.36 17.43
CA GLN A 104 -21.70 -16.71 17.42
C GLN A 104 -22.67 -17.69 16.75
N GLY A 105 -22.13 -18.65 15.99
CA GLY A 105 -22.88 -19.83 15.55
C GLY A 105 -23.41 -19.78 14.11
N GLY A 106 -23.13 -18.72 13.35
CA GLY A 106 -23.55 -18.61 11.95
C GLY A 106 -24.93 -17.96 11.77
N ILE A 107 -25.23 -16.96 12.58
CA ILE A 107 -26.54 -16.30 12.67
C ILE A 107 -26.66 -15.13 11.70
N THR A 108 -27.89 -14.81 11.32
CA THR A 108 -28.23 -13.64 10.49
C THR A 108 -29.17 -12.73 11.25
N ILE A 109 -28.62 -11.63 11.77
CA ILE A 109 -29.42 -10.58 12.40
C ILE A 109 -30.06 -9.74 11.29
N GLY A 110 -31.37 -9.54 11.38
CA GLY A 110 -32.13 -8.72 10.43
C GLY A 110 -31.76 -7.23 10.45
N ALA A 111 -32.67 -6.38 9.98
CA ALA A 111 -32.47 -4.92 9.90
C ALA A 111 -32.55 -4.21 11.27
N GLU A 112 -32.03 -4.81 12.33
CA GLU A 112 -31.97 -4.25 13.68
C GLU A 112 -30.93 -3.13 13.74
N ALA A 113 -31.36 -1.89 13.98
CA ALA A 113 -30.44 -0.75 14.06
C ALA A 113 -29.42 -0.93 15.20
N LEU A 114 -28.16 -0.58 14.97
CA LEU A 114 -27.07 -0.73 15.95
C LEU A 114 -26.38 0.60 16.22
N SER A 115 -26.24 0.98 17.48
CA SER A 115 -25.40 2.11 17.91
C SER A 115 -24.18 1.59 18.65
N LEU A 116 -22.98 1.92 18.18
CA LEU A 116 -21.71 1.48 18.76
C LEU A 116 -20.89 2.67 19.28
N ASN A 117 -20.24 2.50 20.42
CA ASN A 117 -19.34 3.49 21.00
C ASN A 117 -18.13 2.82 21.64
N GLY A 118 -16.92 3.25 21.28
CA GLY A 118 -15.68 2.84 21.92
C GLY A 118 -15.03 1.59 21.30
N THR A 119 -14.04 1.06 22.00
CA THR A 119 -13.24 -0.09 21.54
C THR A 119 -13.68 -1.42 22.16
N GLY A 120 -14.77 -1.40 22.93
CA GLY A 120 -15.33 -2.56 23.62
C GLY A 120 -14.51 -3.04 24.80
N VAL A 121 -14.86 -4.23 25.31
CA VAL A 121 -14.17 -4.86 26.45
C VAL A 121 -12.73 -5.17 26.06
N SER A 122 -11.77 -4.72 26.87
CA SER A 122 -10.33 -4.95 26.66
C SER A 122 -9.81 -4.51 25.29
N THR A 123 -10.46 -3.54 24.66
CA THR A 123 -10.14 -3.06 23.29
C THR A 123 -10.35 -4.08 22.17
N ASP A 124 -11.05 -5.19 22.42
CA ASP A 124 -11.24 -6.26 21.44
C ASP A 124 -12.34 -5.96 20.41
N GLY A 125 -13.19 -4.94 20.63
CA GLY A 125 -14.29 -4.58 19.75
C GLY A 125 -15.63 -4.44 20.47
N THR A 126 -16.43 -3.45 20.07
CA THR A 126 -17.81 -3.25 20.54
C THR A 126 -18.79 -4.20 19.85
N LEU A 127 -18.50 -4.56 18.60
CA LEU A 127 -19.13 -5.67 17.89
C LEU A 127 -18.05 -6.70 17.59
N ARG A 128 -18.26 -7.96 17.99
CA ARG A 128 -17.31 -9.05 17.80
C ARG A 128 -17.99 -10.25 17.16
N ASN A 129 -17.34 -10.80 16.14
CA ASN A 129 -17.70 -12.09 15.57
C ASN A 129 -16.81 -13.18 16.17
N ILE A 130 -17.38 -14.02 17.04
CA ILE A 130 -16.62 -14.99 17.85
C ILE A 130 -16.34 -16.27 17.08
N SER A 131 -17.34 -16.79 16.35
CA SER A 131 -17.19 -17.99 15.51
C SER A 131 -18.36 -18.13 14.54
N GLY A 132 -18.13 -18.86 13.45
CA GLY A 132 -19.10 -19.03 12.37
C GLY A 132 -19.11 -17.85 11.40
N SER A 133 -19.99 -17.94 10.41
CA SER A 133 -20.22 -16.86 9.44
C SER A 133 -21.48 -16.10 9.83
N ASN A 134 -21.33 -14.95 10.48
CA ASN A 134 -22.45 -14.19 11.03
C ASN A 134 -22.70 -12.92 10.21
N THR A 135 -23.96 -12.54 10.08
CA THR A 135 -24.39 -11.35 9.34
C THR A 135 -25.13 -10.38 10.25
N TYR A 136 -24.83 -9.09 10.11
CA TYR A 136 -25.59 -8.00 10.71
C TYR A 136 -26.24 -7.14 9.61
N GLY A 137 -27.57 -7.16 9.56
CA GLY A 137 -28.38 -6.53 8.51
C GLY A 137 -28.70 -5.06 8.70
N GLY A 138 -28.79 -4.59 9.95
CA GLY A 138 -29.23 -3.24 10.26
C GLY A 138 -28.15 -2.17 10.09
N ALA A 139 -28.59 -0.92 9.95
CA ALA A 139 -27.70 0.23 9.91
C ALA A 139 -26.91 0.36 11.20
N ILE A 140 -25.64 0.75 11.08
CA ILE A 140 -24.70 0.90 12.20
C ILE A 140 -24.36 2.38 12.35
N THR A 141 -24.69 2.95 13.49
CA THR A 141 -24.32 4.32 13.89
C THR A 141 -23.13 4.28 14.84
N LEU A 142 -22.04 4.93 14.47
CA LEU A 142 -20.89 5.15 15.35
C LEU A 142 -21.19 6.40 16.19
N ALA A 143 -21.46 6.20 17.49
CA ALA A 143 -21.63 7.28 18.46
C ALA A 143 -20.28 7.77 19.04
N GLY A 144 -19.22 6.98 18.84
CA GLY A 144 -17.85 7.24 19.26
C GLY A 144 -16.85 6.67 18.25
N ALA A 145 -15.56 6.92 18.44
CA ALA A 145 -14.53 6.12 17.77
C ALA A 145 -14.77 4.64 18.12
N THR A 146 -14.91 3.81 17.09
CA THR A 146 -15.47 2.47 17.24
C THR A 146 -14.52 1.40 16.72
N ARG A 147 -14.39 0.31 17.47
CA ARG A 147 -13.77 -0.93 16.97
C ARG A 147 -14.82 -2.01 16.73
N ILE A 148 -14.73 -2.68 15.58
CA ILE A 148 -15.44 -3.90 15.23
C ILE A 148 -14.40 -4.99 14.93
N ASN A 149 -14.63 -6.21 15.36
CA ASN A 149 -13.65 -7.29 15.24
C ASN A 149 -14.30 -8.57 14.73
N SER A 150 -13.56 -9.29 13.90
CA SER A 150 -13.89 -10.68 13.58
C SER A 150 -12.80 -11.58 14.15
N ASP A 151 -13.10 -12.22 15.27
CA ASP A 151 -12.11 -13.04 15.98
C ASP A 151 -11.84 -14.33 15.20
N ALA A 152 -12.89 -14.96 14.66
CA ALA A 152 -12.80 -16.13 13.79
C ALA A 152 -14.00 -16.20 12.82
N GLY A 153 -13.82 -16.86 11.68
CA GLY A 153 -14.89 -17.00 10.68
C GLY A 153 -15.08 -15.73 9.84
N LEU A 154 -16.34 -15.43 9.48
CA LEU A 154 -16.69 -14.30 8.63
C LEU A 154 -17.76 -13.43 9.30
N LEU A 155 -17.50 -12.12 9.40
CA LEU A 155 -18.50 -11.13 9.77
C LEU A 155 -18.97 -10.39 8.51
N THR A 156 -20.26 -10.43 8.20
CA THR A 156 -20.84 -9.64 7.10
C THR A 156 -21.66 -8.48 7.67
N LEU A 157 -21.26 -7.25 7.38
CA LEU A 157 -22.02 -6.04 7.71
C LEU A 157 -22.70 -5.55 6.43
N SER A 158 -24.03 -5.65 6.37
CA SER A 158 -24.80 -5.29 5.18
C SER A 158 -25.57 -3.99 5.31
N GLY A 159 -25.83 -3.51 6.53
CA GLY A 159 -26.33 -2.16 6.76
C GLY A 159 -25.27 -1.08 6.56
N ALA A 160 -25.72 0.14 6.22
CA ALA A 160 -24.83 1.30 6.09
C ALA A 160 -24.15 1.63 7.43
N ILE A 161 -22.90 2.10 7.37
CA ILE A 161 -22.15 2.52 8.56
C ILE A 161 -22.02 4.04 8.53
N GLY A 162 -22.63 4.74 9.48
CA GLY A 162 -22.61 6.19 9.61
C GLY A 162 -22.04 6.63 10.96
N GLY A 163 -21.78 7.93 11.12
CA GLY A 163 -21.23 8.49 12.37
C GLY A 163 -20.23 9.58 12.05
N ASN A 164 -20.72 10.81 11.93
CA ASN A 164 -19.92 11.94 11.47
C ASN A 164 -18.67 12.12 12.32
N THR A 165 -17.53 12.21 11.64
CA THR A 165 -16.18 12.42 12.20
C THR A 165 -15.63 11.24 13.00
N GLN A 166 -16.36 10.12 13.10
CA GLN A 166 -15.96 9.01 13.94
C GLN A 166 -15.00 8.05 13.22
N ASN A 167 -13.91 7.71 13.90
CA ASN A 167 -12.96 6.72 13.42
C ASN A 167 -13.53 5.31 13.55
N LEU A 168 -13.29 4.49 12.53
CA LEU A 168 -13.65 3.08 12.50
C LEU A 168 -12.39 2.23 12.41
N THR A 169 -12.23 1.32 13.36
CA THR A 169 -11.21 0.27 13.31
C THR A 169 -11.87 -1.08 13.08
N ILE A 170 -11.42 -1.81 12.06
CA ILE A 170 -11.81 -3.19 11.79
C ILE A 170 -10.62 -4.10 12.07
N GLY A 171 -10.83 -5.14 12.87
CA GLY A 171 -9.75 -6.03 13.28
C GLY A 171 -10.08 -7.51 13.31
N GLY A 172 -9.14 -8.26 13.89
CA GLY A 172 -9.28 -9.67 14.24
C GLY A 172 -8.63 -10.63 13.25
N ALA A 173 -8.65 -11.93 13.57
CA ALA A 173 -8.06 -12.98 12.74
C ALA A 173 -9.05 -13.55 11.71
N GLY A 174 -10.36 -13.44 11.98
CA GLY A 174 -11.42 -13.71 11.02
C GLY A 174 -11.60 -12.60 10.00
N ASN A 175 -12.33 -12.89 8.93
CA ASN A 175 -12.61 -11.96 7.87
C ASN A 175 -13.82 -11.08 8.21
N THR A 176 -13.86 -9.88 7.64
CA THR A 176 -15.01 -8.98 7.67
C THR A 176 -15.34 -8.53 6.26
N THR A 177 -16.60 -8.60 5.86
CA THR A 177 -17.10 -8.00 4.62
C THR A 177 -18.06 -6.87 4.98
N ILE A 178 -17.81 -5.68 4.43
CA ILE A 178 -18.72 -4.55 4.52
C ILE A 178 -19.33 -4.34 3.13
N SER A 179 -20.63 -4.61 3.03
CA SER A 179 -21.36 -4.61 1.76
C SER A 179 -22.02 -3.27 1.42
N SER A 180 -22.08 -2.35 2.40
CA SER A 180 -22.66 -1.01 2.27
C SER A 180 -21.62 0.07 2.54
N ALA A 181 -21.94 1.31 2.17
CA ALA A 181 -21.00 2.42 2.32
C ALA A 181 -20.68 2.73 3.80
N ILE A 182 -19.41 3.04 4.05
CA ILE A 182 -18.92 3.74 5.24
C ILE A 182 -19.00 5.24 4.96
N ALA A 183 -19.85 5.95 5.71
CA ALA A 183 -20.20 7.35 5.55
C ALA A 183 -19.98 8.14 6.85
N THR A 184 -18.74 8.13 7.35
CA THR A 184 -18.35 8.79 8.62
C THR A 184 -17.83 10.22 8.42
N SER A 185 -18.09 10.87 7.27
CA SER A 185 -17.53 12.17 6.93
C SER A 185 -15.99 12.17 7.07
N THR A 186 -15.40 13.00 7.94
CA THR A 186 -13.94 13.08 8.11
C THR A 186 -13.32 11.96 8.97
N GLY A 187 -14.11 10.99 9.43
CA GLY A 187 -13.61 9.85 10.20
C GLY A 187 -12.60 9.00 9.41
N THR A 188 -11.62 8.41 10.11
CA THR A 188 -10.62 7.53 9.49
C THR A 188 -11.09 6.08 9.45
N LEU A 189 -10.51 5.30 8.53
CA LEU A 189 -10.65 3.85 8.50
C LEU A 189 -9.29 3.22 8.82
N THR A 190 -9.26 2.34 9.82
CA THR A 190 -8.08 1.52 10.15
C THR A 190 -8.43 0.04 10.05
N LYS A 191 -7.62 -0.72 9.31
CA LYS A 191 -7.65 -2.18 9.29
C LYS A 191 -6.47 -2.71 10.11
N ASP A 192 -6.71 -3.51 11.14
CA ASP A 192 -5.66 -4.24 11.88
C ASP A 192 -5.99 -5.75 12.01
N GLY A 193 -5.12 -6.53 12.65
CA GLY A 193 -5.30 -7.99 12.81
C GLY A 193 -5.11 -8.80 11.53
N ALA A 194 -4.93 -10.12 11.66
CA ALA A 194 -4.49 -10.98 10.55
C ALA A 194 -5.56 -11.23 9.45
N GLY A 195 -6.84 -11.00 9.72
CA GLY A 195 -7.93 -11.29 8.79
C GLY A 195 -7.98 -10.35 7.57
N THR A 196 -8.92 -10.62 6.66
CA THR A 196 -9.20 -9.75 5.51
C THR A 196 -10.43 -8.88 5.77
N LEU A 197 -10.31 -7.57 5.54
CA LEU A 197 -11.46 -6.67 5.40
C LEU A 197 -11.77 -6.50 3.91
N ILE A 198 -12.97 -6.87 3.49
CA ILE A 198 -13.48 -6.69 2.13
C ILE A 198 -14.47 -5.52 2.11
N LEU A 199 -14.19 -4.51 1.30
CA LEU A 199 -15.11 -3.39 1.04
C LEU A 199 -15.76 -3.58 -0.33
N SER A 200 -17.09 -3.72 -0.36
CA SER A 200 -17.82 -4.03 -1.60
C SER A 200 -18.60 -2.84 -2.17
N ALA A 201 -18.72 -1.76 -1.39
CA ALA A 201 -19.45 -0.54 -1.75
C ALA A 201 -18.51 0.66 -1.87
N ASN A 202 -18.97 1.68 -2.59
CA ASN A 202 -18.29 2.96 -2.67
C ASN A 202 -18.39 3.69 -1.33
N ASN A 203 -17.28 3.75 -0.59
CA ASN A 203 -17.24 4.44 0.70
C ASN A 203 -17.05 5.95 0.52
N THR A 204 -17.69 6.76 1.37
CA THR A 204 -17.73 8.22 1.22
C THR A 204 -17.07 8.97 2.39
N TYR A 205 -16.40 8.27 3.30
CA TYR A 205 -15.54 8.92 4.28
C TYR A 205 -14.37 9.63 3.57
N THR A 206 -13.93 10.74 4.14
CA THR A 206 -12.86 11.61 3.60
C THR A 206 -11.62 11.63 4.49
N GLY A 207 -11.66 10.97 5.65
CA GLY A 207 -10.48 10.74 6.48
C GLY A 207 -9.48 9.78 5.83
N ALA A 208 -8.30 9.68 6.44
CA ALA A 208 -7.23 8.78 6.00
C ALA A 208 -7.61 7.30 6.15
N THR A 209 -6.96 6.45 5.35
CA THR A 209 -7.06 4.99 5.45
C THR A 209 -5.74 4.41 5.93
N ALA A 210 -5.76 3.49 6.89
CA ALA A 210 -4.59 2.79 7.39
C ALA A 210 -4.76 1.26 7.32
N VAL A 211 -3.72 0.56 6.89
CA VAL A 211 -3.56 -0.89 7.03
C VAL A 211 -2.43 -1.12 8.03
N GLY A 212 -2.81 -1.51 9.24
CA GLY A 212 -1.98 -1.62 10.41
C GLY A 212 -1.86 -0.32 11.19
N THR A 213 -0.97 -0.36 12.18
CA THR A 213 -0.66 0.76 13.06
C THR A 213 0.85 0.91 13.17
N SER A 214 1.32 2.11 13.54
CA SER A 214 2.73 2.36 13.81
C SER A 214 3.25 1.41 14.89
N GLY A 215 4.33 0.69 14.60
CA GLY A 215 4.89 -0.34 15.48
C GLY A 215 4.03 -1.60 15.65
N GLY A 216 2.87 -1.68 14.99
CA GLY A 216 1.92 -2.80 15.09
C GLY A 216 2.33 -4.00 14.24
N ALA A 217 1.86 -5.19 14.63
CA ALA A 217 2.05 -6.41 13.85
C ALA A 217 1.37 -6.34 12.47
N ASN A 218 1.63 -7.33 11.61
CA ASN A 218 1.01 -7.45 10.30
C ASN A 218 -0.53 -7.41 10.40
N ALA A 219 -1.15 -6.49 9.65
CA ALA A 219 -2.57 -6.20 9.66
C ALA A 219 -3.39 -6.95 8.61
N GLY A 220 -2.87 -8.05 8.06
CA GLY A 220 -3.57 -8.85 7.06
C GLY A 220 -3.85 -8.03 5.80
N THR A 221 -5.08 -8.12 5.28
CA THR A 221 -5.45 -7.50 4.01
C THR A 221 -6.65 -6.57 4.14
N LEU A 222 -6.56 -5.40 3.51
CA LEU A 222 -7.70 -4.57 3.11
C LEU A 222 -7.92 -4.77 1.62
N GLN A 223 -9.04 -5.38 1.24
CA GLN A 223 -9.37 -5.74 -0.13
C GLN A 223 -10.58 -4.95 -0.63
N LEU A 224 -10.53 -4.46 -1.87
CA LEU A 224 -11.67 -3.91 -2.58
C LEU A 224 -12.38 -4.99 -3.40
N SER A 225 -13.68 -4.84 -3.63
CA SER A 225 -14.42 -5.72 -4.54
C SER A 225 -15.63 -4.98 -5.11
N GLY A 226 -16.11 -5.35 -6.30
CA GLY A 226 -17.29 -4.74 -6.91
C GLY A 226 -17.13 -3.21 -7.05
N LEU A 227 -17.95 -2.44 -6.32
CA LEU A 227 -17.90 -0.97 -6.29
C LEU A 227 -17.01 -0.42 -5.16
N GLY A 228 -16.28 -1.30 -4.47
CA GLY A 228 -15.41 -1.03 -3.35
C GLY A 228 -14.41 0.08 -3.64
N LYS A 229 -14.43 1.13 -2.82
CA LYS A 229 -13.42 2.19 -2.83
C LYS A 229 -13.06 2.61 -1.42
N ILE A 230 -11.82 3.00 -1.20
CA ILE A 230 -11.40 3.75 -0.02
C ILE A 230 -11.41 5.26 -0.32
N SER A 231 -11.31 6.08 0.74
CA SER A 231 -11.13 7.52 0.64
C SER A 231 -9.97 7.90 -0.29
N THR A 232 -10.10 9.05 -0.97
CA THR A 232 -9.00 9.63 -1.75
C THR A 232 -7.95 10.32 -0.89
N ALA A 233 -8.11 10.37 0.43
CA ALA A 233 -7.14 10.94 1.34
C ALA A 233 -5.84 10.11 1.43
N ALA A 234 -4.99 10.44 2.39
CA ALA A 234 -3.74 9.74 2.63
C ALA A 234 -4.01 8.27 2.98
N THR A 235 -3.17 7.38 2.43
CA THR A 235 -3.20 5.95 2.72
C THR A 235 -1.86 5.50 3.29
N SER A 236 -1.90 4.86 4.46
CA SER A 236 -0.71 4.33 5.14
C SER A 236 -0.80 2.82 5.31
N ILE A 237 0.21 2.11 4.84
CA ILE A 237 0.34 0.65 4.99
C ILE A 237 1.54 0.39 5.91
N PHE A 238 1.28 0.23 7.20
CA PHE A 238 2.31 0.00 8.22
C PHE A 238 2.87 -1.43 8.16
N GLY A 239 1.97 -2.39 7.92
CA GLY A 239 2.26 -3.80 7.70
C GLY A 239 0.98 -4.52 7.28
N GLY A 240 1.04 -5.38 6.27
CA GLY A 240 -0.13 -5.95 5.60
C GLY A 240 -0.23 -5.51 4.14
N THR A 241 -1.40 -5.74 3.54
CA THR A 241 -1.64 -5.52 2.11
C THR A 241 -2.87 -4.67 1.85
N LEU A 242 -2.74 -3.68 0.98
CA LEU A 242 -3.88 -3.10 0.25
C LEU A 242 -4.03 -3.84 -1.08
N ASP A 243 -5.15 -4.53 -1.26
CA ASP A 243 -5.49 -5.26 -2.48
C ASP A 243 -6.66 -4.57 -3.20
N LEU A 244 -6.41 -3.96 -4.35
CA LEU A 244 -7.48 -3.36 -5.14
C LEU A 244 -8.29 -4.39 -5.91
N ASN A 245 -7.77 -5.61 -6.08
CA ASN A 245 -8.46 -6.75 -6.67
C ASN A 245 -9.17 -6.39 -7.99
N GLY A 246 -8.45 -5.71 -8.89
CA GLY A 246 -8.97 -5.28 -10.19
C GLY A 246 -9.68 -3.92 -10.21
N THR A 247 -9.87 -3.26 -9.06
CA THR A 247 -10.59 -1.99 -8.96
C THR A 247 -9.66 -0.78 -9.08
N ASN A 248 -10.14 0.30 -9.68
CA ASN A 248 -9.39 1.57 -9.74
C ASN A 248 -9.57 2.38 -8.46
N GLN A 249 -8.48 2.88 -7.90
CA GLN A 249 -8.46 3.70 -6.70
C GLN A 249 -7.56 4.92 -6.89
N SER A 250 -7.99 6.07 -6.38
CA SER A 250 -7.15 7.27 -6.29
C SER A 250 -6.89 7.62 -4.83
N ILE A 251 -5.67 8.09 -4.51
CA ILE A 251 -5.25 8.51 -3.15
C ILE A 251 -4.35 9.75 -3.22
N THR A 252 -4.30 10.59 -2.18
CA THR A 252 -3.43 11.78 -2.18
C THR A 252 -1.98 11.45 -1.90
N THR A 253 -1.69 10.58 -0.93
CA THR A 253 -0.33 10.13 -0.62
C THR A 253 -0.34 8.66 -0.22
N LEU A 254 0.78 7.99 -0.45
CA LEU A 254 1.00 6.60 -0.03
C LEU A 254 2.20 6.55 0.91
N SER A 255 2.01 5.99 2.10
CA SER A 255 3.12 5.64 3.01
C SER A 255 3.18 4.13 3.19
N LEU A 256 4.38 3.56 3.12
CA LEU A 256 4.65 2.13 3.28
C LEU A 256 5.71 1.94 4.38
N GLY A 257 5.50 0.94 5.25
CA GLY A 257 6.40 0.63 6.38
C GLY A 257 6.04 1.36 7.68
N GLY A 258 6.86 1.17 8.70
CA GLY A 258 6.62 1.70 10.05
C GLY A 258 5.84 0.78 11.00
N GLY A 259 5.54 -0.46 10.59
CA GLY A 259 4.94 -1.49 11.45
C GLY A 259 5.93 -2.10 12.44
N ALA A 260 5.67 -3.34 12.89
CA ALA A 260 6.59 -4.13 13.71
C ALA A 260 7.70 -4.73 12.85
N SER A 261 8.88 -4.96 13.45
CA SER A 261 10.03 -5.55 12.75
C SER A 261 9.64 -6.85 12.02
N GLY A 262 10.02 -6.93 10.74
CA GLY A 262 9.71 -8.07 9.87
C GLY A 262 8.33 -8.03 9.21
N SER A 263 7.48 -7.05 9.54
CA SER A 263 6.23 -6.83 8.81
C SER A 263 6.53 -6.29 7.42
N THR A 264 5.83 -6.80 6.41
CA THR A 264 5.91 -6.30 5.03
C THR A 264 4.72 -5.42 4.73
N ALA A 265 4.93 -4.35 3.97
CA ALA A 265 3.88 -3.47 3.48
C ALA A 265 3.74 -3.66 1.97
N ALA A 266 2.53 -3.94 1.50
CA ALA A 266 2.28 -4.24 0.10
C ALA A 266 1.06 -3.52 -0.46
N VAL A 267 1.14 -3.21 -1.76
CA VAL A 267 0.00 -2.87 -2.60
C VAL A 267 -0.04 -3.85 -3.77
N THR A 268 -1.20 -4.44 -4.01
CA THR A 268 -1.50 -5.16 -5.25
C THR A 268 -2.77 -4.61 -5.86
N THR A 269 -2.76 -4.44 -7.18
CA THR A 269 -3.87 -3.78 -7.89
C THR A 269 -4.62 -4.72 -8.83
N GLY A 270 -4.07 -5.91 -9.12
CA GLY A 270 -4.61 -6.80 -10.14
C GLY A 270 -4.69 -6.11 -11.50
N SER A 271 -5.86 -6.17 -12.14
CA SER A 271 -6.15 -5.42 -13.37
C SER A 271 -6.52 -3.94 -13.15
N GLY A 272 -6.67 -3.52 -11.89
CA GLY A 272 -7.02 -2.16 -11.54
C GLY A 272 -5.79 -1.27 -11.50
N THR A 273 -6.01 0.03 -11.31
CA THR A 273 -4.96 1.04 -11.23
C THR A 273 -5.02 1.79 -9.90
N LEU A 274 -3.87 1.89 -9.23
CA LEU A 274 -3.68 2.86 -8.17
C LEU A 274 -3.21 4.20 -8.78
N ALA A 275 -4.07 5.20 -8.80
CA ALA A 275 -3.71 6.55 -9.19
C ALA A 275 -3.24 7.35 -7.98
N LEU A 276 -2.00 7.80 -8.01
CA LEU A 276 -1.45 8.65 -6.97
C LEU A 276 -1.96 10.09 -7.16
N GLY A 277 -1.99 10.87 -6.08
CA GLY A 277 -2.18 12.32 -6.07
C GLY A 277 -0.96 13.12 -5.58
N GLY A 278 0.07 12.44 -5.08
CA GLY A 278 1.19 13.04 -4.37
C GLY A 278 2.30 12.05 -4.05
N THR A 279 3.11 12.35 -3.03
CA THR A 279 4.32 11.62 -2.66
C THR A 279 4.04 10.18 -2.25
N VAL A 280 4.96 9.29 -2.63
CA VAL A 280 5.11 7.94 -2.09
C VAL A 280 6.27 7.95 -1.11
N THR A 281 6.04 7.47 0.11
CA THR A 281 7.06 7.38 1.15
C THR A 281 7.26 5.94 1.58
N PHE A 282 8.50 5.48 1.62
CA PHE A 282 8.87 4.28 2.34
C PHE A 282 9.60 4.66 3.64
N SER A 283 9.11 4.15 4.77
CA SER A 283 9.76 4.26 6.06
C SER A 283 10.56 2.99 6.37
N ALA A 284 11.88 3.16 6.52
CA ALA A 284 12.79 2.08 6.92
C ALA A 284 12.60 1.64 8.37
N THR A 285 11.95 2.45 9.21
CA THR A 285 11.70 2.14 10.61
C THR A 285 10.95 0.82 10.73
N ASN A 286 11.58 -0.16 11.40
CA ASN A 286 11.04 -1.49 11.63
C ASN A 286 10.61 -2.25 10.37
N ASN A 287 11.20 -1.95 9.20
CA ASN A 287 10.86 -2.62 7.95
C ASN A 287 12.10 -3.25 7.30
N ALA A 288 12.56 -4.36 7.88
CA ALA A 288 13.75 -5.08 7.41
C ALA A 288 13.56 -5.77 6.05
N ASN A 289 12.31 -5.99 5.62
CA ASN A 289 12.00 -6.77 4.42
C ASN A 289 11.60 -5.90 3.21
N GLY A 290 11.59 -4.58 3.37
CA GLY A 290 11.13 -3.64 2.34
C GLY A 290 9.62 -3.66 2.12
N ALA A 291 9.19 -2.98 1.06
CA ALA A 291 7.80 -2.88 0.63
C ALA A 291 7.66 -3.15 -0.87
N SER A 292 6.43 -3.43 -1.32
CA SER A 292 6.17 -3.76 -2.73
C SER A 292 4.90 -3.11 -3.29
N ILE A 293 4.95 -2.72 -4.56
CA ILE A 293 3.78 -2.30 -5.36
C ILE A 293 3.73 -3.13 -6.66
N SER A 294 2.58 -3.74 -6.95
CA SER A 294 2.37 -4.62 -8.11
C SER A 294 1.07 -4.31 -8.88
N GLY A 295 1.03 -4.67 -10.17
CA GLY A 295 -0.10 -4.43 -11.09
C GLY A 295 0.05 -3.11 -11.88
N ASN A 296 -0.81 -2.11 -11.68
CA ASN A 296 -0.75 -0.82 -12.39
C ASN A 296 -0.69 0.37 -11.43
N LEU A 297 0.22 1.32 -11.70
CA LEU A 297 0.45 2.53 -10.92
C LEU A 297 0.43 3.76 -11.82
N ASP A 298 -0.48 4.69 -11.58
CA ASP A 298 -0.58 5.94 -12.34
C ASP A 298 -0.01 7.13 -11.55
N LEU A 299 0.96 7.84 -12.13
CA LEU A 299 1.55 9.05 -11.51
C LEU A 299 0.67 10.30 -11.71
N GLY A 300 -0.44 10.22 -12.45
CA GLY A 300 -1.45 11.27 -12.56
C GLY A 300 -0.97 12.52 -13.31
N ALA A 301 -0.16 12.33 -14.36
CA ALA A 301 0.39 13.40 -15.22
C ALA A 301 1.13 14.53 -14.48
N ALA A 302 1.63 14.25 -13.27
CA ALA A 302 2.39 15.19 -12.45
C ALA A 302 3.74 14.58 -12.05
N THR A 303 4.62 15.38 -11.45
CA THR A 303 5.85 14.87 -10.85
C THR A 303 5.54 14.25 -9.49
N ARG A 304 5.90 12.97 -9.32
CA ARG A 304 5.73 12.24 -8.06
C ARG A 304 7.06 11.87 -7.47
N THR A 305 7.23 12.30 -6.22
CA THR A 305 8.43 12.01 -5.44
C THR A 305 8.24 10.68 -4.72
N PHE A 306 9.20 9.79 -4.87
CA PHE A 306 9.36 8.56 -4.12
C PHE A 306 10.47 8.80 -3.10
N THR A 307 10.09 9.10 -1.86
CA THR A 307 11.03 9.32 -0.75
C THR A 307 11.28 8.00 -0.04
N ILE A 308 12.45 7.42 -0.27
CA ILE A 308 12.77 6.07 0.19
C ILE A 308 13.77 6.13 1.35
N GLY A 309 13.32 5.76 2.55
CA GLY A 309 14.21 5.52 3.69
C GLY A 309 15.12 4.31 3.44
N ASP A 310 16.30 4.32 4.04
CA ASP A 310 17.31 3.26 3.91
C ASP A 310 17.17 2.24 5.05
N SER A 311 16.75 1.01 4.72
CA SER A 311 16.72 -0.12 5.64
C SER A 311 17.95 -0.99 5.39
N SER A 312 18.89 -0.97 6.34
CA SER A 312 20.15 -1.72 6.23
C SER A 312 20.00 -3.24 6.12
N ALA A 313 18.80 -3.77 6.38
CA ALA A 313 18.48 -5.19 6.24
C ALA A 313 17.83 -5.55 4.89
N ALA A 314 17.25 -4.58 4.18
CA ALA A 314 16.56 -4.82 2.93
C ALA A 314 17.55 -4.71 1.75
N THR A 315 17.49 -5.66 0.82
CA THR A 315 18.23 -5.56 -0.45
C THR A 315 17.60 -4.54 -1.40
N SER A 316 16.29 -4.33 -1.29
CA SER A 316 15.53 -3.27 -1.93
C SER A 316 14.48 -2.76 -0.94
N ASP A 317 14.50 -1.45 -0.66
CA ASP A 317 13.59 -0.83 0.29
C ASP A 317 12.16 -0.76 -0.26
N LEU A 318 12.02 -0.31 -1.52
CA LEU A 318 10.75 -0.35 -2.24
C LEU A 318 10.96 -1.02 -3.61
N SER A 319 10.21 -2.09 -3.86
CA SER A 319 10.18 -2.77 -5.16
C SER A 319 8.88 -2.49 -5.89
N ILE A 320 8.96 -2.00 -7.12
CA ILE A 320 7.79 -1.76 -7.98
C ILE A 320 7.89 -2.65 -9.21
N SER A 321 7.02 -3.66 -9.25
CA SER A 321 6.78 -4.50 -10.42
C SER A 321 5.53 -4.08 -11.20
N ALA A 322 4.79 -3.10 -10.66
CA ALA A 322 3.68 -2.51 -11.37
C ALA A 322 4.13 -1.80 -12.66
N VAL A 323 3.28 -1.81 -13.67
CA VAL A 323 3.38 -0.92 -14.84
C VAL A 323 3.08 0.51 -14.37
N ILE A 324 4.08 1.37 -14.44
CA ILE A 324 3.97 2.79 -14.15
C ILE A 324 3.54 3.53 -15.42
N SER A 325 2.52 4.37 -15.32
CA SER A 325 2.00 5.20 -16.41
C SER A 325 1.95 6.68 -16.04
N ASN A 326 2.06 7.55 -17.06
CA ASN A 326 1.95 9.01 -16.99
C ASN A 326 2.95 9.70 -16.06
N GLY A 327 3.03 11.04 -16.14
CA GLY A 327 3.75 11.88 -15.18
C GLY A 327 5.27 11.73 -15.19
N ASN A 328 5.92 12.29 -14.16
CA ASN A 328 7.37 12.23 -13.94
C ASN A 328 7.66 11.53 -12.61
N LEU A 329 8.79 10.83 -12.53
CA LEU A 329 9.23 10.14 -11.32
C LEU A 329 10.46 10.86 -10.73
N THR A 330 10.42 11.20 -9.45
CA THR A 330 11.60 11.69 -8.71
C THR A 330 11.94 10.72 -7.60
N LYS A 331 13.09 10.05 -7.68
CA LYS A 331 13.62 9.21 -6.61
C LYS A 331 14.42 10.07 -5.63
N SER A 332 14.00 10.10 -4.37
CA SER A 332 14.70 10.77 -3.26
C SER A 332 14.86 9.82 -2.06
N GLY A 333 15.47 10.32 -0.97
CA GLY A 333 15.82 9.52 0.20
C GLY A 333 17.01 8.58 -0.06
N ALA A 334 17.67 8.15 1.01
CA ALA A 334 18.93 7.40 0.94
C ALA A 334 18.76 5.94 0.47
N GLY A 335 17.57 5.36 0.61
CA GLY A 335 17.32 3.95 0.31
C GLY A 335 17.25 3.61 -1.18
N THR A 336 16.96 2.36 -1.47
CA THR A 336 16.92 1.77 -2.82
C THR A 336 15.49 1.62 -3.33
N LEU A 337 15.18 2.26 -4.46
CA LEU A 337 13.97 1.99 -5.25
C LEU A 337 14.31 1.06 -6.40
N THR A 338 13.66 -0.10 -6.49
CA THR A 338 13.82 -1.03 -7.63
C THR A 338 12.60 -0.94 -8.54
N LEU A 339 12.83 -0.67 -9.83
CA LEU A 339 11.82 -0.72 -10.88
C LEU A 339 12.04 -1.97 -11.73
N SER A 340 10.97 -2.75 -11.93
CA SER A 340 10.98 -4.01 -12.68
C SER A 340 9.81 -4.17 -13.65
N GLY A 341 8.80 -3.29 -13.56
CA GLY A 341 7.66 -3.28 -14.48
C GLY A 341 8.04 -2.76 -15.86
N VAL A 342 7.28 -3.18 -16.89
CA VAL A 342 7.38 -2.65 -18.25
C VAL A 342 6.66 -1.30 -18.28
N ASN A 343 7.40 -0.23 -18.03
CA ASN A 343 6.84 1.08 -17.73
C ASN A 343 6.50 1.87 -19.00
N THR A 344 5.39 2.60 -18.96
CA THR A 344 4.84 3.35 -20.12
C THR A 344 4.85 4.86 -19.91
N TYR A 345 5.23 5.35 -18.73
CA TYR A 345 5.41 6.78 -18.52
C TYR A 345 6.61 7.29 -19.32
N THR A 346 6.41 8.38 -20.08
CA THR A 346 7.45 9.00 -20.91
C THR A 346 8.02 10.27 -20.28
N GLY A 347 7.51 10.68 -19.12
CA GLY A 347 8.04 11.84 -18.39
C GLY A 347 9.42 11.56 -17.80
N THR A 348 10.06 12.62 -17.32
CA THR A 348 11.44 12.56 -16.83
C THR A 348 11.54 11.73 -15.56
N THR A 349 12.57 10.88 -15.49
CA THR A 349 13.01 10.23 -14.25
C THR A 349 14.15 11.03 -13.65
N THR A 350 13.96 11.59 -12.47
CA THR A 350 15.00 12.30 -11.71
C THR A 350 15.51 11.44 -10.56
N VAL A 351 16.82 11.23 -10.46
CA VAL A 351 17.45 10.60 -9.29
C VAL A 351 18.11 11.69 -8.46
N SER A 352 17.52 12.00 -7.30
CA SER A 352 17.99 13.09 -6.44
C SER A 352 18.76 12.62 -5.21
N ALA A 353 18.58 11.37 -4.78
CA ALA A 353 19.30 10.72 -3.67
C ALA A 353 19.08 9.21 -3.67
N GLY A 354 20.02 8.47 -3.06
CA GLY A 354 19.99 7.02 -2.94
C GLY A 354 20.04 6.29 -4.29
N ASN A 355 19.70 5.01 -4.28
CA ASN A 355 19.77 4.16 -5.47
C ASN A 355 18.40 4.09 -6.17
N LEU A 356 18.40 4.33 -7.48
CA LEU A 356 17.37 3.84 -8.40
C LEU A 356 17.92 2.64 -9.15
N THR A 357 17.42 1.44 -8.85
CA THR A 357 17.81 0.19 -9.50
C THR A 357 16.83 -0.16 -10.61
N LEU A 358 17.33 -0.35 -11.82
CA LEU A 358 16.56 -0.74 -13.00
C LEU A 358 16.78 -2.22 -13.31
N THR A 359 15.68 -2.94 -13.47
CA THR A 359 15.64 -4.37 -13.78
C THR A 359 14.55 -4.63 -14.84
N GLY A 360 14.63 -5.72 -15.60
CA GLY A 360 13.61 -6.08 -16.59
C GLY A 360 13.75 -5.39 -17.96
N GLY A 361 14.63 -4.40 -18.11
CA GLY A 361 15.05 -3.80 -19.39
C GLY A 361 14.03 -2.90 -20.09
N SER A 362 12.95 -2.58 -19.40
CA SER A 362 11.99 -1.53 -19.77
C SER A 362 11.47 -0.82 -18.50
N ALA A 363 12.35 -0.71 -17.49
CA ALA A 363 12.02 -0.09 -16.21
C ALA A 363 11.89 1.43 -16.33
N ILE A 364 12.45 2.03 -17.37
CA ILE A 364 12.13 3.38 -17.80
C ILE A 364 11.67 3.24 -19.26
N SER A 365 10.64 3.98 -19.67
CA SER A 365 10.27 3.95 -21.09
C SER A 365 11.44 4.42 -21.96
N ASP A 366 11.66 3.81 -23.12
CA ASP A 366 12.75 4.15 -24.06
C ASP A 366 12.81 5.63 -24.46
N GLY A 367 11.69 6.36 -24.35
CA GLY A 367 11.61 7.82 -24.59
C GLY A 367 11.77 8.69 -23.34
N GLY A 368 11.74 8.09 -22.15
CA GLY A 368 11.82 8.77 -20.86
C GLY A 368 13.22 9.32 -20.60
N ALA A 369 13.32 10.65 -20.46
CA ALA A 369 14.58 11.30 -20.11
C ALA A 369 15.00 10.93 -18.67
N VAL A 370 16.31 10.87 -18.42
CA VAL A 370 16.88 10.62 -17.10
C VAL A 370 17.79 11.78 -16.70
N THR A 371 17.56 12.32 -15.50
CA THR A 371 18.38 13.38 -14.92
C THR A 371 18.86 12.97 -13.54
N LEU A 372 20.17 13.03 -13.31
CA LEU A 372 20.74 12.82 -11.98
C LEU A 372 21.07 14.18 -11.35
N THR A 373 20.79 14.38 -10.07
CA THR A 373 21.25 15.61 -9.39
C THR A 373 22.72 15.48 -9.01
N ASN A 374 23.43 16.60 -8.92
CA ASN A 374 24.77 16.64 -8.35
C ASN A 374 24.70 16.47 -6.82
N ALA A 375 24.42 15.25 -6.37
CA ALA A 375 24.26 14.91 -4.97
C ALA A 375 24.96 13.59 -4.63
N ALA A 376 25.65 13.57 -3.50
CA ALA A 376 26.35 12.38 -3.03
C ALA A 376 25.38 11.23 -2.80
N GLY A 377 25.73 10.05 -3.31
CA GLY A 377 24.91 8.84 -3.18
C GLY A 377 23.64 8.81 -4.05
N ALA A 378 23.39 9.81 -4.90
CA ALA A 378 22.40 9.67 -5.97
C ALA A 378 22.99 8.77 -7.07
N ILE A 379 22.44 7.56 -7.22
CA ILE A 379 22.97 6.54 -8.14
C ILE A 379 21.83 5.95 -8.97
N LEU A 380 22.05 5.90 -10.29
CA LEU A 380 21.29 5.02 -11.17
C LEU A 380 22.04 3.70 -11.32
N HIS A 381 21.46 2.60 -10.84
CA HIS A 381 22.04 1.26 -10.99
C HIS A 381 21.32 0.47 -12.08
N VAL A 382 22.04 0.16 -13.15
CA VAL A 382 21.56 -0.61 -14.30
C VAL A 382 21.89 -2.08 -14.07
N ALA A 383 20.97 -2.80 -13.43
CA ALA A 383 21.15 -4.21 -13.07
C ALA A 383 20.73 -5.17 -14.20
N GLN A 384 19.89 -4.71 -15.13
CA GLN A 384 19.64 -5.34 -16.42
C GLN A 384 19.74 -4.30 -17.53
N SER A 385 19.99 -4.73 -18.77
CA SER A 385 20.23 -3.81 -19.89
C SER A 385 18.98 -2.98 -20.13
N GLU A 386 19.14 -1.67 -20.23
CA GLU A 386 18.03 -0.72 -20.24
C GLU A 386 18.22 0.31 -21.35
N THR A 387 17.13 0.72 -21.98
CA THR A 387 17.10 1.83 -22.92
C THR A 387 16.39 3.02 -22.29
N ILE A 388 17.02 4.19 -22.35
CA ILE A 388 16.44 5.44 -21.85
C ILE A 388 16.45 6.50 -22.96
N GLY A 389 15.70 7.58 -22.75
CA GLY A 389 15.76 8.77 -23.58
C GLY A 389 17.02 9.60 -23.31
N SER A 390 16.87 10.92 -23.30
CA SER A 390 18.00 11.83 -23.06
C SER A 390 18.52 11.71 -21.62
N LEU A 391 19.84 11.53 -21.46
CA LEU A 391 20.59 11.53 -20.20
C LEU A 391 21.20 12.92 -19.94
N SER A 392 21.09 13.40 -18.70
CA SER A 392 21.74 14.65 -18.25
C SER A 392 21.99 14.69 -16.74
N GLY A 393 22.69 15.73 -16.27
CA GLY A 393 22.85 16.03 -14.85
C GLY A 393 24.16 15.50 -14.26
N GLY A 394 24.14 15.08 -13.00
CA GLY A 394 25.32 14.71 -12.22
C GLY A 394 26.25 15.89 -11.92
N GLY A 395 27.38 15.61 -11.30
CA GLY A 395 28.45 16.58 -11.04
C GLY A 395 29.54 16.02 -10.14
N ALA A 396 30.45 16.89 -9.70
CA ALA A 396 31.60 16.51 -8.89
C ALA A 396 31.24 15.94 -7.50
N SER A 397 30.01 16.17 -7.02
CA SER A 397 29.52 15.68 -5.73
C SER A 397 28.71 14.39 -5.85
N GLY A 398 28.39 13.92 -7.05
CA GLY A 398 27.65 12.67 -7.30
C GLY A 398 26.64 12.79 -8.44
N GLY A 399 25.60 11.95 -8.39
CA GLY A 399 24.72 11.73 -9.54
C GLY A 399 25.36 10.79 -10.54
N ASP A 400 25.72 9.60 -10.05
CA ASP A 400 26.55 8.62 -10.75
C ASP A 400 25.71 7.49 -11.35
N ILE A 401 26.31 6.76 -12.30
CA ILE A 401 25.71 5.58 -12.92
C ILE A 401 26.61 4.38 -12.65
N SER A 402 26.00 3.25 -12.29
CA SER A 402 26.68 1.97 -12.17
C SER A 402 26.02 0.95 -13.08
N ILE A 403 26.80 0.29 -13.95
CA ILE A 403 26.31 -0.69 -14.92
C ILE A 403 26.85 -2.08 -14.56
N ALA A 404 25.92 -3.00 -14.29
CA ALA A 404 26.26 -4.37 -13.91
C ALA A 404 26.97 -5.14 -15.04
N SER A 405 27.67 -6.20 -14.68
CA SER A 405 28.43 -7.04 -15.62
C SER A 405 27.53 -7.64 -16.69
N GLY A 406 27.96 -7.61 -17.95
CA GLY A 406 27.17 -8.11 -19.09
C GLY A 406 25.98 -7.25 -19.49
N GLN A 407 25.72 -6.14 -18.77
CA GLN A 407 24.62 -5.23 -19.07
C GLN A 407 25.08 -4.02 -19.87
N THR A 408 24.14 -3.38 -20.58
CA THR A 408 24.37 -2.15 -21.35
C THR A 408 23.33 -1.11 -21.00
N LEU A 409 23.77 0.12 -20.73
CA LEU A 409 22.88 1.29 -20.72
C LEU A 409 22.83 1.88 -22.13
N THR A 410 21.67 1.87 -22.75
CA THR A 410 21.43 2.50 -24.05
C THR A 410 20.79 3.87 -23.85
N VAL A 411 21.41 4.92 -24.39
CA VAL A 411 20.96 6.30 -24.25
C VAL A 411 20.54 6.83 -25.61
N ASN A 412 19.26 7.13 -25.78
CA ASN A 412 18.71 7.74 -26.99
C ASN A 412 18.60 9.27 -26.81
N GLN A 413 19.69 9.98 -27.13
CA GLN A 413 19.71 11.45 -27.04
C GLN A 413 18.79 12.09 -28.08
N THR A 414 17.66 12.61 -27.62
CA THR A 414 16.70 13.42 -28.39
C THR A 414 16.95 14.92 -28.26
N ALA A 415 17.85 15.32 -27.35
CA ALA A 415 18.38 16.67 -27.21
C ALA A 415 19.86 16.62 -26.82
N ALA A 416 20.60 17.71 -27.06
CA ALA A 416 21.96 17.82 -26.58
C ALA A 416 21.96 17.83 -25.04
N GLY A 417 22.77 16.98 -24.43
CA GLY A 417 22.80 16.80 -22.98
C GLY A 417 24.23 16.70 -22.45
N THR A 418 24.41 17.15 -21.22
CA THR A 418 25.67 17.00 -20.48
C THR A 418 25.40 16.13 -19.26
N PHE A 419 26.14 15.02 -19.18
CA PHE A 419 26.22 14.19 -17.99
C PHE A 419 27.59 14.40 -17.34
N SER A 420 27.58 14.89 -16.12
CA SER A 420 28.73 15.27 -15.31
C SER A 420 28.91 14.40 -14.08
N GLY A 421 28.19 13.27 -13.98
CA GLY A 421 28.49 12.23 -13.00
C GLY A 421 29.57 11.27 -13.53
N ILE A 422 29.88 10.25 -12.73
CA ILE A 422 30.77 9.14 -13.11
C ILE A 422 29.92 7.93 -13.53
N ILE A 423 30.26 7.33 -14.66
CA ILE A 423 29.76 6.03 -15.10
C ILE A 423 30.80 4.97 -14.69
N SER A 424 30.35 3.90 -14.04
CA SER A 424 31.20 2.85 -13.47
C SER A 424 30.62 1.45 -13.69
N GLY A 425 31.37 0.42 -13.32
CA GLY A 425 30.96 -0.99 -13.40
C GLY A 425 31.57 -1.72 -14.59
N SER A 426 31.22 -2.99 -14.78
CA SER A 426 31.77 -3.79 -15.88
C SER A 426 30.87 -3.89 -17.11
N GLY A 427 29.70 -3.26 -17.07
CA GLY A 427 28.82 -3.11 -18.22
C GLY A 427 29.26 -2.02 -19.20
N GLY A 428 28.55 -1.92 -20.32
CA GLY A 428 28.84 -1.01 -21.43
C GLY A 428 27.85 0.15 -21.56
N LEU A 429 28.25 1.15 -22.34
CA LEU A 429 27.42 2.29 -22.73
C LEU A 429 27.11 2.21 -24.23
N ALA A 430 25.86 2.40 -24.62
CA ALA A 430 25.47 2.54 -26.02
C ALA A 430 24.80 3.88 -26.27
N LYS A 431 25.27 4.62 -27.27
CA LYS A 431 24.80 5.96 -27.63
C LYS A 431 24.02 5.91 -28.94
N TYR A 432 22.74 6.27 -28.83
CA TYR A 432 21.77 6.43 -29.91
C TYR A 432 21.21 7.86 -29.91
N GLY A 433 20.38 8.17 -30.90
CA GLY A 433 19.81 9.51 -31.11
C GLY A 433 20.79 10.49 -31.76
N SER A 434 20.28 11.41 -32.56
CA SER A 434 21.08 12.30 -33.41
C SER A 434 21.85 13.38 -32.65
N PHE A 435 21.55 13.60 -31.37
CA PHE A 435 22.13 14.68 -30.58
C PHE A 435 23.39 14.27 -29.81
N ILE A 436 24.09 15.27 -29.30
CA ILE A 436 25.36 15.12 -28.58
C ILE A 436 25.09 14.70 -27.13
N LEU A 437 25.83 13.70 -26.65
CA LEU A 437 26.04 13.43 -25.23
C LEU A 437 27.42 13.94 -24.82
N THR A 438 27.50 14.88 -23.89
CA THR A 438 28.78 15.31 -23.30
C THR A 438 29.02 14.56 -22.00
N LEU A 439 30.13 13.84 -21.90
CA LEU A 439 30.59 13.19 -20.67
C LEU A 439 31.66 14.07 -20.04
N SER A 440 31.29 14.84 -19.01
CA SER A 440 32.16 15.89 -18.46
C SER A 440 33.30 15.34 -17.60
N ASN A 441 33.11 14.16 -17.00
CA ASN A 441 34.05 13.57 -16.04
C ASN A 441 34.69 12.30 -16.57
N ALA A 442 35.80 11.91 -15.94
CA ALA A 442 36.45 10.62 -16.18
C ALA A 442 35.51 9.49 -15.74
N ASN A 443 35.40 8.47 -16.56
CA ASN A 443 34.53 7.33 -16.31
C ASN A 443 35.38 6.08 -16.09
N ASN A 444 34.84 5.11 -15.35
CA ASN A 444 35.58 3.91 -14.92
C ASN A 444 34.86 2.62 -15.31
N TYR A 445 33.93 2.65 -16.27
CA TYR A 445 33.29 1.45 -16.78
C TYR A 445 34.19 0.70 -17.77
N THR A 446 34.13 -0.63 -17.76
CA THR A 446 35.05 -1.48 -18.55
C THR A 446 34.37 -2.20 -19.72
N GLY A 447 33.04 -2.23 -19.80
CA GLY A 447 32.30 -3.02 -20.80
C GLY A 447 32.31 -2.45 -22.22
N GLY A 448 32.91 -1.26 -22.42
CA GLY A 448 33.05 -0.62 -23.72
C GLY A 448 31.95 0.39 -24.05
N THR A 449 32.16 1.12 -25.15
CA THR A 449 31.24 2.14 -25.67
C THR A 449 30.85 1.81 -27.10
N LEU A 450 29.55 1.79 -27.38
CA LEU A 450 28.99 1.83 -28.73
C LEU A 450 28.49 3.24 -29.03
N ILE A 451 28.86 3.81 -30.18
CA ILE A 451 28.28 5.03 -30.74
C ILE A 451 27.59 4.65 -32.06
N SER A 452 26.27 4.48 -32.02
CA SER A 452 25.47 4.10 -33.20
C SER A 452 24.87 5.33 -33.90
N GLN A 453 24.52 6.39 -33.14
CA GLN A 453 23.98 7.63 -33.70
C GLN A 453 24.43 8.87 -32.92
N GLY A 454 24.57 10.00 -33.62
CA GLY A 454 25.02 11.27 -33.06
C GLY A 454 26.47 11.21 -32.55
N SER A 455 26.81 12.07 -31.58
CA SER A 455 28.19 12.17 -31.09
C SER A 455 28.31 12.09 -29.58
N ILE A 456 29.48 11.66 -29.12
CA ILE A 456 29.93 11.85 -27.73
C ILE A 456 31.03 12.92 -27.71
N ASN A 457 30.92 13.88 -26.79
CA ASN A 457 31.97 14.85 -26.47
C ASN A 457 32.62 14.48 -25.13
N LEU A 458 33.94 14.47 -25.07
CA LEU A 458 34.68 14.25 -23.82
C LEU A 458 35.00 15.59 -23.15
N GLY A 459 34.63 15.72 -21.88
CA GLY A 459 34.99 16.85 -21.01
C GLY A 459 36.10 16.52 -20.02
N ALA A 460 36.58 15.28 -19.98
CA ALA A 460 37.71 14.83 -19.16
C ALA A 460 38.50 13.72 -19.87
N ASN A 461 39.71 13.46 -19.38
CA ASN A 461 40.46 12.27 -19.78
C ASN A 461 39.71 11.01 -19.35
N GLU A 462 39.81 9.94 -20.14
CA GLU A 462 39.13 8.66 -19.90
C GLU A 462 37.60 8.79 -19.78
N GLY A 463 37.01 9.74 -20.52
CA GLY A 463 35.57 9.95 -20.53
C GLY A 463 34.76 8.78 -21.11
N LEU A 464 35.37 7.82 -21.82
CA LEU A 464 34.69 6.59 -22.28
C LEU A 464 34.96 5.37 -21.40
N GLY A 465 35.56 5.54 -20.21
CA GLY A 465 36.07 4.39 -19.47
C GLY A 465 37.29 3.78 -20.14
N ASN A 466 37.58 2.52 -19.87
CA ASN A 466 38.75 1.81 -20.41
C ASN A 466 38.36 0.55 -21.21
N GLY A 467 37.16 0.55 -21.79
CA GLY A 467 36.64 -0.55 -22.59
C GLY A 467 36.94 -0.46 -24.10
N PHE A 468 36.33 -1.36 -24.85
CA PHE A 468 36.39 -1.38 -26.31
C PHE A 468 35.50 -0.28 -26.91
N LEU A 469 35.94 0.42 -27.96
CA LEU A 469 35.13 1.41 -28.67
C LEU A 469 34.58 0.83 -29.97
N THR A 470 33.27 0.86 -30.14
CA THR A 470 32.59 0.54 -31.40
C THR A 470 31.91 1.79 -31.96
N MET A 471 32.19 2.12 -33.22
CA MET A 471 31.51 3.20 -33.93
C MET A 471 30.68 2.63 -35.09
N GLY A 472 29.38 2.86 -35.03
CA GLY A 472 28.38 2.30 -35.94
C GLY A 472 27.95 0.86 -35.59
N ASP A 473 26.78 0.48 -36.08
CA ASP A 473 26.19 -0.87 -35.97
C ASP A 473 25.23 -1.12 -37.15
N ALA A 474 24.40 -2.16 -37.10
CA ALA A 474 23.41 -2.42 -38.16
C ALA A 474 22.28 -1.35 -38.24
N ASN A 475 22.14 -0.50 -37.22
CA ASN A 475 21.12 0.55 -37.12
C ASN A 475 21.70 1.94 -37.48
N PHE A 476 22.81 1.96 -38.22
CA PHE A 476 23.52 3.17 -38.63
C PHE A 476 22.67 4.07 -39.53
N ALA A 477 22.05 5.10 -38.94
CA ALA A 477 21.10 5.99 -39.62
C ALA A 477 21.58 7.45 -39.76
N SER A 478 22.74 7.80 -39.18
CA SER A 478 23.32 9.15 -39.24
C SER A 478 24.84 9.11 -39.00
N ASN A 479 25.53 10.23 -39.24
CA ASN A 479 26.95 10.36 -38.91
C ASN A 479 27.16 10.14 -37.40
N VAL A 480 28.21 9.40 -37.07
CA VAL A 480 28.63 9.18 -35.69
C VAL A 480 29.93 9.90 -35.37
N GLY A 481 30.05 10.40 -34.14
CA GLY A 481 31.23 11.17 -33.74
C GLY A 481 31.72 10.87 -32.34
N LEU A 482 33.04 10.86 -32.18
CA LEU A 482 33.71 11.01 -30.90
C LEU A 482 34.58 12.27 -30.97
N ASN A 483 34.27 13.26 -30.15
CA ASN A 483 35.06 14.47 -30.03
C ASN A 483 35.84 14.44 -28.70
N LEU A 484 37.14 14.25 -28.78
CA LEU A 484 38.03 14.19 -27.62
C LEU A 484 38.27 15.57 -27.00
N GLN A 485 38.05 16.68 -27.72
CA GLN A 485 38.29 18.04 -27.22
C GLN A 485 39.67 18.23 -26.54
N GLY A 486 40.71 17.59 -27.08
CA GLY A 486 42.07 17.63 -26.52
C GLY A 486 42.29 16.78 -25.26
N ARG A 487 41.35 15.89 -24.92
CA ARG A 487 41.47 14.92 -23.82
C ARG A 487 42.12 13.62 -24.27
N ASN A 488 42.79 12.95 -23.34
CA ASN A 488 43.35 11.62 -23.56
C ASN A 488 42.28 10.55 -23.30
N GLN A 489 42.21 9.56 -24.17
CA GLN A 489 41.31 8.42 -24.03
C GLN A 489 42.06 7.13 -24.35
N THR A 490 42.06 6.20 -23.40
CA THR A 490 42.57 4.85 -23.58
C THR A 490 41.43 3.93 -23.99
N ILE A 491 41.65 3.07 -24.99
CA ILE A 491 40.70 2.04 -25.42
C ILE A 491 41.42 0.69 -25.50
N THR A 492 40.73 -0.39 -25.15
CA THR A 492 41.29 -1.76 -25.25
C THR A 492 41.19 -2.35 -26.65
N GLY A 493 40.37 -1.74 -27.51
CA GLY A 493 40.26 -2.06 -28.92
C GLY A 493 39.26 -1.14 -29.61
N PHE A 494 39.26 -1.21 -30.94
CA PHE A 494 38.41 -0.37 -31.80
C PHE A 494 37.77 -1.22 -32.89
N SER A 495 36.49 -1.00 -33.14
CA SER A 495 35.78 -1.50 -34.32
C SER A 495 34.94 -0.41 -34.94
N MET A 496 34.83 -0.46 -36.26
CA MET A 496 34.02 0.45 -37.04
C MET A 496 33.15 -0.37 -37.99
N VAL A 497 31.84 -0.19 -37.89
CA VAL A 497 30.85 -0.80 -38.78
C VAL A 497 30.19 0.34 -39.55
N THR A 498 30.52 0.50 -40.82
CA THR A 498 29.89 1.53 -41.67
C THR A 498 29.09 0.93 -42.81
N THR A 499 27.86 1.42 -42.95
CA THR A 499 27.01 1.24 -44.11
C THR A 499 26.65 2.62 -44.67
N GLY A 500 27.59 3.29 -45.34
CA GLY A 500 27.32 4.52 -46.10
C GLY A 500 27.33 5.86 -45.36
N TYR A 501 27.51 5.90 -44.03
CA TYR A 501 27.73 7.15 -43.26
C TYR A 501 29.17 7.23 -42.71
N SER A 502 29.60 8.44 -42.30
CA SER A 502 30.95 8.67 -41.77
C SER A 502 30.99 8.50 -40.25
N ALA A 503 32.04 7.85 -39.73
CA ALA A 503 32.45 7.96 -38.33
C ALA A 503 33.64 8.91 -38.22
N THR A 504 33.61 9.84 -37.27
CA THR A 504 34.71 10.79 -37.06
C THR A 504 35.21 10.74 -35.63
N ILE A 505 36.53 10.62 -35.46
CA ILE A 505 37.21 10.84 -34.18
C ILE A 505 38.00 12.15 -34.30
N GLN A 506 37.67 13.15 -33.49
CA GLN A 506 38.30 14.49 -33.53
C GLN A 506 39.10 14.76 -32.25
N GLY A 507 40.38 15.10 -32.39
CA GLY A 507 41.34 15.30 -31.28
C GLY A 507 42.28 14.10 -31.13
N TRP A 508 43.56 14.33 -30.81
CA TRP A 508 44.60 13.29 -30.79
C TRP A 508 44.29 12.18 -29.78
N ALA A 509 44.11 10.93 -30.24
CA ALA A 509 44.09 9.74 -29.40
C ALA A 509 45.47 9.05 -29.48
N THR A 510 46.19 8.95 -28.37
CA THR A 510 47.42 8.15 -28.29
C THR A 510 47.06 6.71 -27.92
N GLY A 511 47.22 5.75 -28.82
CA GLY A 511 47.23 4.32 -28.44
C GLY A 511 46.53 3.28 -29.33
N ALA A 512 45.91 3.62 -30.46
CA ALA A 512 45.35 2.58 -31.35
C ALA A 512 46.47 1.91 -32.19
N PRO A 513 46.57 0.57 -32.27
CA PRO A 513 47.42 -0.08 -33.25
C PRO A 513 46.82 0.13 -34.66
N PRO A 514 47.66 0.27 -35.70
CA PRO A 514 47.20 0.50 -37.06
C PRO A 514 46.62 -0.80 -37.63
N HIS A 515 45.33 -0.80 -38.01
CA HIS A 515 44.78 -1.69 -39.02
C HIS A 515 43.72 -0.98 -39.85
#